data_AF-A0AAF3F2R9-F1
#
_entry.id   AF-A0AAF3F2R9-F1
#
_cell.length_a   1.000
_cell.length_b   1.000
_cell.length_c   1.000
_cell.angle_alpha   90.00
_cell.angle_beta   90.00
_cell.angle_gamma   90.00
#
_symmetry.space_group_name_H-M   'P 1'
#
loop_
_entity.id
_entity.type
_entity.pdbx_description
1 polymer ?
#
loop_
_entity_poly.entity_id
_entity_poly.type
_entity_poly.pdbx_seq_one_letter_code
_entity_poly.pdbx_strand_id
1 'polypeptide(L)'
;MLLGNGWPIANNLILENRVGNCLYQLDSIASICIGSAWFAFPKWLLHRQVNVALDASHELCGRVMGALFVCSFCVAQYALHWPTSQDRKVAIRCRVFGCAAILSAQVWSPVEIPA
;
A
#
# COMPACT_ATOMS: atom_id res chain seq x y z
N MET A 1 7.69 -21.23 -10.07
CA MET A 1 9.12 -20.94 -9.84
C MET A 1 9.31 -19.80 -8.82
N LEU A 2 8.70 -19.92 -7.63
CA LEU A 2 8.93 -19.06 -6.45
C LEU A 2 9.05 -19.89 -5.15
N LEU A 3 8.92 -21.23 -5.24
CA LEU A 3 8.95 -22.16 -4.11
C LEU A 3 10.35 -22.72 -3.80
N GLY A 4 11.34 -22.51 -4.69
CA GLY A 4 12.69 -23.10 -4.58
C GLY A 4 13.76 -22.20 -3.97
N ASN A 5 13.56 -20.88 -3.97
CA ASN A 5 14.44 -19.92 -3.31
C ASN A 5 13.74 -19.44 -2.05
N GLY A 6 13.76 -20.28 -1.00
CA GLY A 6 13.31 -19.85 0.33
C GLY A 6 14.05 -18.57 0.69
N TRP A 7 13.30 -17.48 0.80
CA TRP A 7 13.88 -16.18 1.12
C TRP A 7 14.53 -16.28 2.52
N PRO A 8 15.73 -15.71 2.72
CA PRO A 8 16.43 -15.82 3.99
C PRO A 8 15.65 -15.09 5.08
N ILE A 9 15.13 -15.82 6.05
CA ILE A 9 14.47 -15.30 7.25
C ILE A 9 15.58 -14.95 8.24
N ALA A 10 15.92 -13.67 8.40
CA ALA A 10 16.86 -13.26 9.43
C ALA A 10 16.16 -13.21 10.80
N ASN A 11 16.84 -13.74 11.82
CA ASN A 11 16.38 -13.78 13.21
C ASN A 11 16.61 -12.47 13.99
N ASN A 12 16.95 -11.38 13.31
CA ASN A 12 17.37 -10.14 13.96
C ASN A 12 16.19 -9.17 14.06
N LEU A 13 15.45 -9.21 15.17
CA LEU A 13 14.61 -8.09 15.60
C LEU A 13 15.53 -6.93 15.99
N ILE A 14 15.87 -6.08 15.02
CA ILE A 14 16.71 -4.90 15.27
C ILE A 14 15.92 -3.97 16.20
N LEU A 15 16.39 -3.90 17.45
CA LEU A 15 15.77 -3.17 18.57
C LEU A 15 15.96 -1.65 18.49
N GLU A 16 16.47 -1.13 17.38
CA GLU A 16 16.70 0.30 17.23
C GLU A 16 15.43 0.99 16.73
N ASN A 17 14.81 1.78 17.63
CA ASN A 17 13.73 2.74 17.40
C ASN A 17 12.28 2.23 17.60
N ARG A 18 11.81 2.26 18.87
CA ARG A 18 10.41 1.96 19.25
C ARG A 18 9.37 2.78 18.48
N VAL A 19 9.64 4.07 18.26
CA VAL A 19 8.72 4.96 17.54
C VAL A 19 8.62 4.54 16.08
N GLY A 20 9.75 4.25 15.43
CA GLY A 20 9.77 3.74 14.05
C GLY A 20 9.04 2.42 13.90
N ASN A 21 9.18 1.51 14.86
CA ASN A 21 8.46 0.22 14.86
C ASN A 21 6.95 0.40 15.07
N CYS A 22 6.52 1.33 15.94
CA CYS A 22 5.11 1.65 16.13
C CYS A 22 4.49 2.24 14.85
N LEU A 23 5.13 3.25 14.24
CA LEU A 23 4.67 3.86 13.00
C LEU A 23 4.57 2.83 11.86
N TYR A 24 5.52 1.91 11.81
CA TYR A 24 5.53 0.84 10.84
C TYR A 24 4.37 -0.16 11.01
N GLN A 25 4.03 -0.50 12.26
CA GLN A 25 2.86 -1.35 12.54
C GLN A 25 1.55 -0.64 12.21
N LEU A 26 1.43 0.65 12.55
CA LEU A 26 0.27 1.46 12.19
C LEU A 26 0.09 1.56 10.66
N ASP A 27 1.16 1.81 9.91
CA ASP A 27 1.15 1.80 8.44
C ASP A 27 0.73 0.44 7.88
N SER A 28 1.21 -0.66 8.49
CA SER A 28 0.87 -2.01 8.08
C SER A 28 -0.63 -2.31 8.26
N ILE A 29 -1.21 -1.93 9.40
CA ILE A 29 -2.65 -2.09 9.67
C ILE A 29 -3.46 -1.23 8.70
N ALA A 30 -3.09 0.05 8.54
CA ALA A 30 -3.76 0.96 7.62
C ALA A 30 -3.73 0.44 6.18
N SER A 31 -2.60 -0.09 5.73
CA SER A 31 -2.42 -0.65 4.39
C SER A 31 -3.30 -1.87 4.11
N ILE A 32 -3.50 -2.76 5.09
CA ILE A 32 -4.46 -3.87 4.96
C ILE A 32 -5.88 -3.31 4.90
N CYS A 33 -6.27 -2.44 5.83
CA CYS A 33 -7.65 -1.95 5.88
C CYS A 33 -8.03 -1.19 4.60
N ILE A 34 -7.16 -0.28 4.17
CA ILE A 34 -7.35 0.51 2.94
C ILE A 34 -7.29 -0.41 1.71
N GLY A 35 -6.30 -1.31 1.63
CA GLY A 35 -6.15 -2.23 0.50
C GLY A 35 -7.34 -3.16 0.34
N SER A 36 -7.81 -3.76 1.43
CA SER A 36 -9.00 -4.63 1.44
C SER A 36 -10.26 -3.85 1.07
N ALA A 37 -10.44 -2.62 1.55
CA ALA A 37 -11.57 -1.78 1.19
C ALA A 37 -11.59 -1.46 -0.31
N TRP A 38 -10.43 -1.08 -0.89
CA TRP A 38 -10.28 -0.83 -2.33
C TRP A 38 -10.47 -2.10 -3.18
N PHE A 39 -10.05 -3.25 -2.67
CA PHE A 39 -10.22 -4.52 -3.37
C PHE A 39 -11.68 -4.99 -3.38
N ALA A 40 -12.39 -4.86 -2.24
CA ALA A 40 -13.76 -5.34 -2.08
C ALA A 40 -14.81 -4.36 -2.63
N PHE A 41 -14.67 -3.07 -2.33
CA PHE A 41 -15.70 -2.05 -2.57
C PHE A 41 -15.16 -0.78 -3.26
N PRO A 42 -14.42 -0.89 -4.39
CA PRO A 42 -13.85 0.28 -5.08
C PRO A 42 -14.93 1.27 -5.52
N LYS A 43 -16.08 0.79 -5.99
CA LYS A 43 -17.21 1.64 -6.40
C LYS A 43 -17.76 2.48 -5.24
N TRP A 44 -17.87 1.91 -4.04
CA TRP A 44 -18.36 2.63 -2.87
C TRP A 44 -17.41 3.75 -2.46
N LEU A 45 -16.10 3.49 -2.48
CA LEU A 45 -15.06 4.49 -2.19
C LEU A 45 -15.07 5.63 -3.22
N LEU A 46 -15.22 5.28 -4.50
CA LEU A 46 -15.22 6.24 -5.60
C LEU A 46 -16.55 7.00 -5.76
N HIS A 47 -17.66 6.48 -5.24
CA HIS A 47 -19.02 7.03 -5.42
C HIS A 47 -19.19 8.49 -4.95
N ARG A 48 -18.28 8.99 -4.10
CA ARG A 48 -18.25 10.38 -3.64
C ARG A 48 -16.97 11.14 -3.99
N GLN A 49 -16.02 10.50 -4.69
CA GLN A 49 -14.72 11.09 -5.02
C GLN A 49 -14.66 11.62 -6.46
N VAL A 50 -15.43 11.02 -7.35
CA VAL A 50 -15.44 11.35 -8.79
C VAL A 50 -16.85 11.71 -9.24
N ASN A 51 -16.96 12.77 -10.04
CA ASN A 51 -18.22 13.20 -10.66
C ASN A 51 -18.44 12.58 -12.05
N VAL A 52 -17.66 11.55 -12.40
CA VAL A 52 -17.71 10.82 -13.67
C VAL A 52 -18.39 9.48 -13.45
N ALA A 53 -19.17 9.02 -14.44
CA ALA A 53 -19.76 7.69 -14.42
C ALA A 53 -18.66 6.62 -14.34
N LEU A 54 -18.64 5.86 -13.24
CA LEU A 54 -17.68 4.78 -13.03
C LEU A 54 -17.98 3.61 -13.96
N ASP A 55 -17.04 3.31 -14.86
CA ASP A 55 -17.09 2.13 -15.71
C ASP A 55 -16.31 0.94 -15.12
N ALA A 56 -16.28 -0.18 -15.85
CA ALA A 56 -15.56 -1.39 -15.44
C ALA A 56 -14.03 -1.20 -15.34
N SER A 57 -13.45 -0.25 -16.09
CA SER A 57 -12.02 0.01 -16.07
C SER A 57 -11.59 0.72 -14.78
N HIS A 58 -12.40 1.67 -14.30
CA HIS A 58 -12.20 2.33 -13.01
C HIS A 58 -12.35 1.34 -11.84
N GLU A 59 -13.33 0.43 -11.94
CA GLU A 59 -13.50 -0.62 -10.94
C GLU A 59 -12.28 -1.55 -10.90
N LEU A 60 -11.81 -2.02 -12.06
CA LEU A 60 -10.62 -2.86 -12.15
C LEU A 60 -9.38 -2.15 -11.59
N CYS A 61 -9.19 -0.88 -11.95
CA CYS A 61 -8.09 -0.05 -11.44
C CYS A 61 -8.13 0.05 -9.91
N GLY A 62 -9.31 0.34 -9.34
CA GLY A 62 -9.51 0.37 -7.88
C GLY A 62 -9.16 -0.96 -7.21
N ARG A 63 -9.56 -2.09 -7.80
CA ARG A 63 -9.21 -3.42 -7.28
C ARG A 63 -7.72 -3.72 -7.37
N VAL A 64 -7.08 -3.38 -8.49
CA VAL A 64 -5.63 -3.56 -8.68
C VAL A 64 -4.85 -2.72 -7.66
N MET A 65 -5.26 -1.48 -7.44
CA MET A 65 -4.68 -0.64 -6.39
C MET A 65 -4.85 -1.25 -4.99
N GLY A 66 -6.04 -1.76 -4.67
CA GLY A 66 -6.29 -2.47 -3.41
C GLY A 66 -5.39 -3.70 -3.23
N ALA A 67 -5.23 -4.51 -4.29
CA ALA A 67 -4.34 -5.66 -4.29
C ALA A 67 -2.87 -5.26 -4.09
N LEU A 68 -2.42 -4.17 -4.73
CA LEU A 68 -1.06 -3.65 -4.55
C LEU A 68 -0.80 -3.19 -3.11
N PHE A 69 -1.78 -2.55 -2.47
CA PHE A 69 -1.68 -2.20 -1.04
C PHE A 69 -1.53 -3.43 -0.15
N VAL A 70 -2.32 -4.49 -0.37
CA VAL A 70 -2.22 -5.73 0.41
C VAL A 70 -0.89 -6.46 0.13
N CYS A 71 -0.48 -6.60 -1.13
CA CYS A 71 0.81 -7.20 -1.50
C CYS A 71 1.99 -6.44 -0.88
N SER A 72 1.92 -5.11 -0.89
CA SER A 72 2.97 -4.29 -0.27
C SER A 72 3.07 -4.57 1.23
N PHE A 73 1.97 -4.86 1.93
CA PHE A 73 1.99 -5.25 3.34
C PHE A 73 2.72 -6.57 3.54
N CYS A 74 2.43 -7.59 2.71
CA CYS A 74 3.12 -8.88 2.80
C CYS A 74 4.63 -8.74 2.60
N VAL A 75 5.06 -7.96 1.60
CA VAL A 75 6.47 -7.66 1.35
C VAL A 75 7.09 -6.89 2.50
N ALA A 76 6.36 -5.94 3.08
CA ALA A 76 6.83 -5.16 4.21
C ALA A 76 7.05 -6.08 5.43
N GLN A 77 6.05 -6.87 5.83
CA GLN A 77 6.18 -7.81 6.96
C GLN A 77 7.36 -8.75 6.77
N TYR A 78 7.59 -9.19 5.54
CA TYR A 78 8.78 -9.97 5.21
C TYR A 78 10.08 -9.17 5.35
N ALA A 79 10.12 -7.92 4.90
CA ALA A 79 11.28 -7.04 5.00
C ALA A 79 11.73 -6.74 6.44
N LEU A 80 10.87 -6.93 7.46
CA LEU A 80 11.28 -6.89 8.87
C LEU A 80 12.30 -7.98 9.22
N HIS A 81 12.29 -9.08 8.48
CA HIS A 81 13.21 -10.20 8.63
C HIS A 81 14.41 -10.12 7.68
N TRP A 82 14.64 -9.00 7.00
CA TRP A 82 15.86 -8.87 6.20
C TRP A 82 17.09 -8.59 7.07
N PRO A 83 18.23 -9.22 6.76
CA PRO A 83 19.47 -9.01 7.51
C PRO A 83 20.04 -7.59 7.33
N THR A 84 19.73 -6.92 6.21
CA THR A 84 20.25 -5.60 5.88
C THR A 84 19.25 -4.49 6.20
N SER A 85 19.63 -3.53 7.04
CA SER A 85 18.81 -2.35 7.33
C SER A 85 18.54 -1.46 6.10
N GLN A 86 19.35 -1.57 5.03
CA GLN A 86 19.14 -0.84 3.78
C GLN A 86 17.94 -1.36 3.00
N ASP A 87 17.78 -2.68 2.89
CA ASP A 87 16.67 -3.30 2.15
C ASP A 87 15.32 -2.96 2.80
N ARG A 88 15.27 -2.96 4.14
CA ARG A 88 14.12 -2.47 4.91
C ARG A 88 13.80 -1.00 4.60
N LYS A 89 14.81 -0.12 4.53
CA LYS A 89 14.61 1.31 4.20
C LYS A 89 14.09 1.49 2.78
N VAL A 90 14.56 0.70 1.82
CA VAL A 90 14.08 0.74 0.43
C VAL A 90 12.60 0.36 0.37
N ALA A 91 12.20 -0.75 1.02
CA ALA A 91 10.79 -1.17 1.05
C ALA A 91 9.87 -0.10 1.65
N ILE A 92 10.29 0.55 2.76
CA ILE A 92 9.54 1.65 3.37
C ILE A 92 9.45 2.85 2.41
N ARG A 93 10.56 3.26 1.78
CA ARG A 93 10.57 4.39 0.83
C ARG A 93 9.66 4.15 -0.37
N CYS A 94 9.64 2.94 -0.93
CA CYS A 94 8.76 2.59 -2.05
C CYS A 94 7.28 2.69 -1.64
N ARG A 95 6.92 2.24 -0.43
CA ARG A 95 5.55 2.39 0.10
C ARG A 95 5.16 3.85 0.27
N VAL A 96 6.01 4.65 0.89
CA VAL A 96 5.76 6.10 1.06
C VAL A 96 5.54 6.77 -0.30
N PHE A 97 6.37 6.45 -1.30
CA PHE A 97 6.23 6.99 -2.64
C PHE A 97 4.91 6.57 -3.31
N GLY A 98 4.55 5.28 -3.20
CA GLY A 98 3.29 4.76 -3.75
C GLY A 98 2.06 5.39 -3.08
N CYS A 99 2.03 5.45 -1.74
CA CYS A 99 0.96 6.11 -0.99
C CYS A 99 0.85 7.60 -1.35
N ALA A 100 1.97 8.31 -1.44
CA ALA A 100 1.98 9.73 -1.80
C ALA A 100 1.44 9.96 -3.21
N ALA A 101 1.81 9.12 -4.18
CA ALA A 101 1.30 9.21 -5.55
C ALA A 101 -0.21 8.96 -5.63
N ILE A 102 -0.72 7.99 -4.86
CA ILE A 102 -2.16 7.68 -4.80
C ILE A 102 -2.91 8.84 -4.12
N LEU A 103 -2.40 9.37 -3.01
CA LEU A 103 -2.99 10.52 -2.33
C LEU A 103 -2.98 11.76 -3.21
N SER A 104 -1.88 12.02 -3.94
CA SER A 104 -1.81 13.15 -4.87
C SER A 104 -2.84 13.02 -5.99
N ALA A 105 -3.03 11.81 -6.53
CA ALA A 105 -4.06 11.53 -7.52
C ALA A 105 -5.47 11.75 -6.96
N GLN A 106 -5.72 11.34 -5.72
CA GLN A 106 -7.00 11.57 -5.04
C GLN A 106 -7.27 13.05 -4.74
N VAL A 107 -6.23 13.84 -4.41
CA VAL A 107 -6.33 15.30 -4.21
C VAL A 107 -6.59 16.04 -5.52
N TRP A 108 -6.04 15.57 -6.63
CA TRP A 108 -6.26 16.16 -7.97
C TRP A 108 -7.60 15.76 -8.60
N SER A 109 -8.18 14.65 -8.16
CA SER A 109 -9.45 14.13 -8.68
C SER A 109 -10.68 15.06 -8.62
N PRO A 110 -10.80 16.09 -7.74
CA PRO A 110 -11.99 16.94 -7.69
C PRO A 110 -12.02 18.16 -8.64
N VAL A 111 -11.08 18.36 -9.56
CA VAL A 111 -11.02 19.64 -10.33
C VAL A 111 -11.29 19.41 -11.82
N GLU A 112 -12.29 20.15 -12.33
CA GLU A 112 -12.86 20.26 -13.70
C GLU A 112 -14.20 19.50 -13.86
N ILE A 113 -15.36 20.16 -14.03
CA ILE A 113 -15.69 21.19 -15.03
C ILE A 113 -16.56 22.32 -14.41
N PRO A 114 -16.25 23.63 -14.63
CA PRO A 114 -17.21 24.72 -14.40
C PRO A 114 -18.36 24.67 -15.43
N ALA A 115 -19.55 25.03 -14.95
CA ALA A 115 -20.86 25.00 -15.62
C ALA A 115 -20.91 25.52 -17.06
#